data_AF-E4UP59-F1
#
_entry.id   AF-E4UP59-F1
#
_cell.length_a   1.000
_cell.length_b   1.000
_cell.length_c   1.000
_cell.angle_alpha   90.00
_cell.angle_beta   90.00
_cell.angle_gamma   90.00
#
_symmetry.space_group_name_H-M   'P 1'
#
loop_
_entity.id
_entity.type
_entity.pdbx_description
1 polymer ?
#
loop_
_entity_poly.entity_id
_entity_poly.type
_entity_poly.pdbx_seq_one_letter_code
_entity_poly.pdbx_strand_id
1 'polypeptide(L)' 'MCRPATCGVCEQKTWRGCGLHVPGVLDSVPKEEWCTCVPKKTVNDQEYPPMAGKGHREGEEPPEQTE' A
#
# COMPACT_ATOMS: atom_id res chain seq x y z
N MET A 1 -2.01 -6.72 -14.72
CA MET A 1 -3.26 -6.94 -13.94
C MET A 1 -3.06 -6.42 -12.53
N CYS A 2 -3.98 -5.60 -12.00
CA CYS A 2 -3.98 -5.32 -10.56
C CYS A 2 -4.64 -6.48 -9.83
N ARG A 3 -4.08 -6.87 -8.69
CA ARG A 3 -4.65 -7.94 -7.85
C ARG A 3 -4.40 -7.65 -6.37
N PRO A 4 -5.23 -8.20 -5.47
CA PRO A 4 -4.93 -8.14 -4.04
C PRO A 4 -3.62 -8.89 -3.74
N ALA A 5 -2.92 -8.41 -2.73
CA ALA A 5 -1.67 -8.96 -2.23
C ALA A 5 -1.56 -8.66 -0.73
N THR A 6 -0.78 -9.45 0.00
CA THR A 6 -0.45 -9.15 1.39
C THR A 6 0.83 -8.33 1.44
N CYS A 7 0.87 -7.29 2.28
CA CYS A 7 2.07 -6.50 2.49
C CYS A 7 3.07 -7.31 3.31
N GLY A 8 4.33 -7.42 2.86
CA GLY A 8 5.37 -8.12 3.62
C GLY A 8 5.92 -7.31 4.81
N VAL A 9 5.54 -6.04 4.95
CA VAL A 9 6.04 -5.15 6.01
C VAL A 9 5.08 -5.11 7.20
N CYS A 10 3.80 -4.85 6.92
CA CYS A 10 2.75 -4.72 7.94
C CYS A 10 1.73 -5.86 7.93
N GLU A 11 1.89 -6.86 7.05
CA GLU A 11 1.05 -8.08 6.97
C GLU A 11 -0.43 -7.83 6.63
N GLN A 12 -0.79 -6.59 6.34
CA GLN A 12 -2.14 -6.16 5.95
C GLN A 12 -2.42 -6.35 4.46
N LYS A 13 -3.69 -6.18 4.07
CA LYS A 13 -4.13 -6.25 2.67
C LYS A 13 -3.67 -5.03 1.89
N THR A 14 -3.07 -5.28 0.76
CA THR A 14 -2.66 -4.28 -0.22
C THR A 14 -2.95 -4.82 -1.62
N TRP A 15 -2.41 -4.15 -2.63
CA TRP A 15 -2.56 -4.48 -4.03
C TRP A 15 -1.19 -4.59 -4.69
N ARG A 16 -1.16 -5.27 -5.83
CA ARG A 16 -0.01 -5.36 -6.72
C ARG A 16 -0.45 -5.07 -8.14
N GLY A 17 0.25 -4.19 -8.87
CA GLY A 17 -0.07 -3.88 -10.26
C GLY A 17 0.26 -2.45 -10.67
N CYS A 18 -0.50 -1.87 -11.61
CA CYS A 18 -0.29 -0.51 -12.11
C CYS A 18 -0.85 0.60 -11.18
N GLY A 19 -1.78 0.26 -10.27
CA GLY A 19 -2.30 1.19 -9.28
C GLY A 19 -3.46 2.07 -9.74
N LEU A 20 -3.98 1.86 -10.94
CA LEU A 20 -5.21 2.50 -11.41
C LEU A 20 -6.47 1.75 -10.96
N HIS A 21 -6.35 0.45 -10.70
CA HIS A 21 -7.47 -0.41 -10.31
C HIS A 21 -7.47 -0.76 -8.82
N VAL A 22 -6.73 -0.01 -7.99
CA VAL A 22 -6.73 -0.17 -6.53
C VAL A 22 -8.13 -0.10 -5.90
N PRO A 23 -9.01 0.86 -6.31
CA PRO A 23 -10.36 0.93 -5.76
C PRO A 23 -11.09 -0.41 -5.88
N GLY A 24 -11.07 -1.02 -7.07
CA GLY A 24 -11.72 -2.31 -7.30
C GLY A 24 -11.01 -3.51 -6.67
N VAL A 25 -9.71 -3.40 -6.35
CA VAL A 25 -8.97 -4.46 -5.65
C VAL A 25 -9.27 -4.45 -4.15
N LEU A 26 -9.42 -3.25 -3.57
CA LEU A 26 -9.65 -3.05 -2.14
C LEU A 26 -11.13 -2.82 -1.79
N ASP A 27 -12.02 -2.75 -2.78
CA ASP A 27 -13.47 -2.57 -2.60
C ASP A 27 -14.07 -3.59 -1.61
N SER A 28 -13.64 -4.86 -1.71
CA SER A 28 -14.10 -5.93 -0.83
C SER A 28 -13.33 -6.04 0.50
N VAL A 29 -12.38 -5.13 0.76
CA VAL A 29 -11.54 -5.15 1.96
C VAL A 29 -11.88 -3.93 2.80
N PRO A 30 -12.22 -4.07 4.09
CA PRO A 30 -12.45 -2.93 4.98
C PRO A 30 -11.16 -2.11 5.15
N LYS A 31 -11.29 -0.79 5.30
CA LYS A 31 -10.15 0.14 5.44
C LYS A 31 -9.23 -0.21 6.62
N GLU A 32 -9.76 -0.88 7.63
CA GLU A 32 -9.04 -1.34 8.82
C GLU A 32 -8.03 -2.46 8.50
N GLU A 33 -8.27 -3.23 7.44
CA GLU A 33 -7.36 -4.27 6.95
C GLU A 33 -6.42 -3.75 5.85
N TRP A 34 -6.51 -2.48 5.47
CA TRP A 34 -5.66 -1.89 4.45
C TRP A 34 -4.27 -1.62 5.00
N CYS A 35 -3.26 -1.90 4.18
CA CYS A 35 -1.87 -1.61 4.48
C CYS A 35 -1.67 -0.16 4.97
N THR A 36 -1.11 0.00 6.16
CA THR A 36 -0.80 1.32 6.75
C THR A 36 0.58 1.84 6.39
N CYS A 37 1.28 1.17 5.47
CA CYS A 37 2.60 1.62 5.04
C CYS A 37 2.54 2.94 4.26
N VAL A 38 3.65 3.66 4.27
CA VAL A 38 3.87 4.92 3.57
C VAL A 38 4.92 4.75 2.46
N PRO A 39 4.89 5.57 1.39
CA PRO A 39 3.92 6.61 1.09
C PRO A 39 2.60 6.06 0.53
N LYS A 40 1.47 6.69 0.90
CA LYS A 40 0.17 6.40 0.28
C LYS A 40 0.15 6.91 -1.16
N LYS A 41 -0.69 6.29 -2.00
CA LYS A 41 -0.87 6.65 -3.40
C LYS A 41 -2.26 7.24 -3.61
N THR A 42 -2.32 8.43 -4.19
CA THR A 42 -3.60 9.04 -4.61
C THR A 42 -4.05 8.44 -5.94
N VAL A 43 -5.27 7.93 -5.99
CA VAL A 43 -5.92 7.35 -7.18
C VAL A 43 -7.35 7.86 -7.22
N ASN A 44 -7.74 8.55 -8.30
CA ASN A 44 -9.05 9.22 -8.40
C ASN A 44 -9.37 10.07 -7.16
N ASP A 45 -8.41 10.90 -6.74
CA ASP A 45 -8.54 11.81 -5.59
C ASP A 45 -8.75 11.12 -4.22
N GLN A 46 -8.62 9.79 -4.15
CA GLN A 46 -8.62 9.02 -2.91
C GLN A 46 -7.24 8.44 -2.62
N GLU A 47 -6.81 8.51 -1.37
CA GLU A 47 -5.57 7.90 -0.91
C GLU A 47 -5.73 6.40 -0.66
N TYR A 48 -4.79 5.64 -1.18
CA TYR A 48 -4.70 4.19 -1.02
C TYR A 48 -3.33 3.77 -0.50
N PRO A 49 -3.22 2.59 0.12
CA PRO A 49 -1.93 2.02 0.50
C PRO A 49 -0.94 1.95 -0.67
N PRO A 50 0.38 1.96 -0.38
CA PRO A 50 1.40 1.63 -1.37
C PRO A 50 1.23 0.18 -1.83
N MET A 51 1.72 -0.08 -3.04
CA MET A 51 1.83 -1.43 -3.58
C MET A 51 2.66 -2.32 -2.64
N ALA A 52 2.32 -3.61 -2.59
CA ALA A 52 3.15 -4.62 -1.91
C ALA A 52 4.64 -4.48 -2.29
N GLY A 53 5.50 -4.20 -1.30
CA GLY A 53 6.94 -4.05 -1.46
C GLY A 53 7.43 -2.65 -1.86
N LYS A 54 6.55 -1.65 -1.95
CA LYS A 54 6.91 -0.24 -2.24
C LYS A 54 6.67 0.72 -1.08
N GLY A 55 6.25 0.22 0.08
CA GLY A 55 6.04 1.04 1.27
C GLY A 55 6.84 0.53 2.46
N HIS A 56 7.03 1.41 3.44
CA HIS A 56 7.62 1.13 4.77
C HIS A 56 6.62 1.47 5.87
N ARG A 57 6.81 0.94 7.08
CA ARG A 57 5.94 1.26 8.22
C ARG A 57 6.17 2.73 8.61
N GLU A 58 5.08 3.49 8.79
CA GLU A 58 5.17 4.88 9.26
C GLU A 58 5.82 4.90 10.66
N GLY A 59 6.90 5.65 10.83
CA GLY A 59 7.67 5.70 12.08
C GLY A 59 8.87 4.73 12.15
N GLU A 60 9.06 3.85 11.15
CA GLU A 60 10.40 3.32 10.88
C GLU A 60 11.14 4.43 10.13
N GLU A 61 12.07 5.10 10.83
CA GLU A 61 12.96 6.08 10.21
C GLU A 61 13.57 5.43 8.96
N PRO A 62 13.51 6.06 7.77
CA PRO A 62 14.16 5.51 6.59
C PRO A 62 15.61 5.23 6.98
N PRO A 63 16.20 4.08 6.63
CA PRO A 63 17.61 3.85 6.90
C PRO A 63 18.34 5.03 6.30
N GLU A 64 18.92 5.86 7.17
CA GLU A 64 19.73 7.01 6.81
C GLU A 64 20.69 6.47 5.75
N GLN A 65 20.50 6.91 4.51
CA GLN A 65 21.36 6.53 3.41
C GLN A 65 22.67 7.26 3.70
N THR A 66 23.54 6.62 4.50
CA THR A 66 24.90 7.08 4.74
C THR A 66 25.62 7.06 3.40
N GLU A 67 25.86 8.25 2.90
CA GLU A 67 26.82 8.56 1.85
C GLU A 67 28.27 8.30 2.31
#